data_AF-A2ST71-F1
#
_entry.id   AF-A2ST71-F1
#
_cell.length_a   1.000
_cell.length_b   1.000
_cell.length_c   1.000
_cell.angle_alpha   90.00
_cell.angle_beta   90.00
_cell.angle_gamma   90.00
#
_symmetry.space_group_name_H-M   'P 1'
#
loop_
_entity.id
_entity.type
_entity.pdbx_description
1 polymer ?
#
loop_
_entity_poly.entity_id
_entity_poly.type
_entity_poly.pdbx_seq_one_letter_code
_entity_poly.pdbx_strand_id
1 'polypeptide(L)'
;MKNREGFSVIGCMKCRRRIVADLSYATKTCICGNKIDLTQTKLLAVCESADEAGELLRRMQTAKNSGFTSANKIGGSLEKKS
;
A
#
# COMPACT_ATOMS: atom_id res chain seq x y z
N MET A 1 14.32 22.30 -7.13
CA MET A 1 13.63 20.99 -7.19
C MET A 1 12.89 20.84 -5.86
N LYS A 2 11.55 20.76 -5.88
CA LYS A 2 10.77 20.69 -4.63
C LYS A 2 11.15 19.40 -3.91
N ASN A 3 11.72 19.52 -2.71
CA ASN A 3 11.85 18.41 -1.77
C ASN A 3 10.47 17.76 -1.68
N ARG A 4 10.32 16.58 -2.27
CA ARG A 4 9.10 15.79 -2.10
C ARG A 4 9.31 15.04 -0.79
N GLU A 5 9.23 15.79 0.31
CA GLU A 5 9.15 15.19 1.63
C GLU A 5 7.75 14.56 1.75
N GLY A 6 7.70 13.31 2.21
CA GLY A 6 6.46 12.57 2.37
C GLY A 6 6.49 11.17 1.77
N PHE A 7 5.33 10.52 1.80
CA PHE A 7 5.14 9.12 1.42
C PHE A 7 4.18 9.04 0.25
N SER A 8 4.42 8.09 -0.66
CA SER A 8 3.52 7.84 -1.77
C SER A 8 3.22 6.36 -1.93
N VAL A 9 1.98 6.06 -2.29
CA VAL A 9 1.62 4.73 -2.76
C VAL A 9 2.03 4.61 -4.24
N ILE A 10 2.86 3.62 -4.54
CA ILE A 10 3.32 3.31 -5.89
C ILE A 10 2.95 1.87 -6.28
N GLY A 11 2.79 1.62 -7.58
CA GLY A 11 2.55 0.29 -8.13
C GLY A 11 3.82 -0.29 -8.75
N CYS A 12 4.19 -1.51 -8.38
CA CYS A 12 5.25 -2.23 -9.08
C CYS A 12 4.77 -2.68 -10.47
N MET A 13 5.50 -2.35 -11.53
CA MET A 13 5.14 -2.83 -12.87
C MET A 13 5.27 -4.35 -13.03
N LYS A 14 6.24 -4.97 -12.35
CA LYS A 14 6.53 -6.40 -12.48
C LYS A 14 5.50 -7.29 -11.79
N CYS A 15 5.20 -7.04 -10.51
CA CYS A 15 4.28 -7.87 -9.73
C CYS A 15 2.91 -7.23 -9.50
N ARG A 16 2.67 -6.02 -10.03
CA ARG A 16 1.40 -5.26 -9.93
C ARG A 16 0.94 -4.99 -8.49
N ARG A 17 1.77 -5.28 -7.48
CA ARG A 17 1.52 -4.95 -6.08
C ARG A 17 1.71 -3.47 -5.85
N ARG A 18 0.87 -2.92 -4.97
CA ARG A 18 1.01 -1.56 -4.46
C ARG A 18 1.87 -1.59 -3.20
N ILE A 19 2.77 -0.63 -3.05
CA ILE A 19 3.65 -0.48 -1.89
C ILE A 19 3.74 0.99 -1.51
N VAL A 20 4.04 1.26 -0.24
CA VAL A 20 4.40 2.61 0.21
C VAL A 20 5.88 2.86 -0.10
N ALA A 21 6.17 4.01 -0.70
CA ALA A 21 7.49 4.52 -0.95
C ALA A 21 7.67 5.84 -0.21
N ASP A 22 8.85 6.01 0.38
CA ASP A 22 9.27 7.27 0.96
C ASP A 22 9.92 8.11 -0.16
N LEU A 23 9.40 9.32 -0.36
CA LEU A 23 9.80 10.21 -1.46
C LEU A 23 11.13 10.92 -1.20
N SER A 24 11.68 10.82 0.02
CA SER A 24 13.02 11.28 0.34
C SER A 24 14.09 10.44 -0.35
N TYR A 25 13.75 9.21 -0.76
CA TYR A 25 14.63 8.34 -1.54
C TYR A 25 14.35 8.43 -3.05
N ALA A 26 15.41 8.26 -3.85
CA ALA A 26 15.28 8.21 -5.31
C ALA A 26 14.71 6.86 -5.82
N THR A 27 14.94 5.77 -5.08
CA THR A 27 14.53 4.42 -5.50
C THR A 27 13.94 3.62 -4.36
N LYS A 28 12.96 2.76 -4.66
CA LYS A 28 12.35 1.81 -3.72
C LYS A 28 12.41 0.40 -4.28
N THR A 29 12.90 -0.55 -3.48
CA THR A 29 12.86 -1.97 -3.85
C THR A 29 11.51 -2.57 -3.48
N CYS A 30 10.87 -3.21 -4.45
CA CYS A 30 9.65 -3.98 -4.24
C CYS A 30 9.98 -5.34 -3.61
N ILE A 31 9.01 -5.91 -2.87
CA ILE A 31 9.11 -7.23 -2.25
C ILE A 31 9.41 -8.35 -3.26
N CYS A 32 9.06 -8.17 -4.54
CA CYS A 32 9.41 -9.12 -5.61
C CYS A 32 10.85 -8.97 -6.14
N GLY A 33 11.70 -8.17 -5.48
CA GLY A 33 13.09 -7.90 -5.88
C GLY A 33 13.25 -6.86 -7.00
N ASN A 34 12.18 -6.24 -7.48
CA ASN A 34 12.27 -5.21 -8.52
C ASN A 34 12.63 -3.84 -7.92
N LYS A 35 13.68 -3.19 -8.43
CA LYS A 35 14.03 -1.82 -8.06
C LYS A 35 13.14 -0.84 -8.85
N ILE A 36 12.46 0.05 -8.14
CA ILE A 36 11.54 1.03 -8.71
C ILE A 36 12.15 2.41 -8.56
N ASP A 37 12.27 3.13 -9.68
CA ASP A 37 12.69 4.52 -9.68
C ASP A 37 11.51 5.43 -9.37
N LEU A 38 11.61 6.22 -8.28
CA LEU A 38 10.54 7.07 -7.79
C LEU A 38 10.42 8.39 -8.55
N THR A 39 11.44 8.76 -9.34
CA THR A 39 11.40 9.96 -10.18
C THR A 39 10.59 9.72 -11.46
N GLN A 40 10.63 8.49 -11.98
CA GLN A 40 9.95 8.09 -13.21
C GLN A 40 8.61 7.37 -12.98
N THR A 41 8.42 6.77 -11.79
CA THR A 41 7.22 6.00 -11.48
C THR A 41 6.01 6.89 -11.22
N LYS A 42 4.85 6.47 -11.75
CA LYS A 42 3.56 7.13 -11.48
C LYS A 42 3.19 6.99 -9.99
N LEU A 43 3.14 8.11 -9.30
CA LEU A 43 2.65 8.22 -7.92
C LEU A 43 1.12 8.13 -7.92
N LEU A 44 0.54 7.21 -7.15
CA LEU A 44 -0.93 7.07 -7.09
C LEU A 44 -1.56 8.06 -6.12
N ALA A 45 -0.90 8.30 -4.99
CA ALA A 45 -1.32 9.22 -3.96
C ALA A 45 -0.10 9.63 -3.14
N VAL A 46 -0.06 10.87 -2.68
CA VAL A 46 1.01 11.43 -1.85
C VAL A 46 0.41 11.83 -0.52
N CYS A 47 1.09 11.48 0.57
CA CYS A 47 0.72 11.75 1.95
C CYS A 47 1.93 12.34 2.67
N GLU A 48 1.69 13.12 3.72
CA GLU A 48 2.76 13.68 4.54
C GLU A 48 3.28 12.64 5.54
N SER A 49 2.40 11.74 6.00
CA SER A 49 2.72 10.74 7.02
C SER A 49 2.79 9.31 6.47
N ALA A 50 3.69 8.51 7.05
CA ALA A 50 3.81 7.08 6.75
C ALA A 50 2.54 6.29 7.11
N ASP A 51 1.89 6.68 8.22
CA ASP A 51 0.66 6.04 8.72
C ASP A 51 -0.50 6.22 7.73
N GLU A 52 -0.69 7.46 7.25
CA GLU A 52 -1.70 7.78 6.24
C GLU A 52 -1.48 7.03 4.93
N ALA A 53 -0.23 6.96 4.46
CA ALA A 53 0.12 6.20 3.26
C ALA A 53 -0.12 4.69 3.44
N GLY A 54 0.13 4.16 4.64
CA GLY A 54 -0.13 2.77 5.00
C GLY A 54 -1.63 2.45 5.03
N GLU A 55 -2.43 3.28 5.67
CA GLU A 55 -3.90 3.12 5.71
C GLU A 55 -4.50 3.27 4.31
N LEU A 56 -4.00 4.19 3.49
CA LEU A 56 -4.42 4.33 2.10
C LEU A 56 -4.09 3.09 1.27
N LEU A 57 -2.87 2.54 1.43
CA LEU A 57 -2.48 1.30 0.81
C LEU A 57 -3.43 0.16 1.23
N ARG A 58 -3.75 0.06 2.53
CA ARG A 58 -4.67 -0.94 3.06
C ARG A 58 -6.05 -0.82 2.44
N ARG A 59 -6.65 0.38 2.42
CA ARG A 59 -7.95 0.64 1.77
C ARG A 59 -7.92 0.29 0.29
N MET A 60 -6.86 0.63 -0.43
CA MET A 60 -6.70 0.29 -1.86
C MET A 60 -6.55 -1.21 -2.13
N GLN A 61 -6.01 -1.96 -1.18
CA GLN A 61 -5.92 -3.42 -1.25
C GLN A 61 -7.25 -4.08 -0.89
N THR A 62 -7.92 -3.62 0.19
CA THR A 62 -9.24 -4.11 0.61
C THR A 62 -10.32 -3.82 -0.43
N ALA A 63 -10.30 -2.65 -1.07
CA ALA A 63 -11.24 -2.34 -2.16
C ALA A 63 -11.10 -3.27 -3.38
N LYS A 64 -9.88 -3.79 -3.64
CA LYS A 64 -9.66 -4.84 -4.65
C LYS A 64 -10.02 -6.23 -4.13
N ASN A 65 -9.92 -6.45 -2.83
CA ASN A 65 -10.29 -7.70 -2.15
C ASN A 65 -11.69 -7.58 -1.55
N SER A 66 -12.70 -7.40 -2.39
CA SER A 66 -14.11 -7.53 -2.01
C SER A 66 -14.50 -8.96 -1.52
N GLY A 67 -13.52 -9.84 -1.26
CA GLY A 67 -13.66 -11.12 -0.57
C GLY A 67 -12.94 -11.21 0.78
N PHE A 68 -12.18 -10.19 1.22
CA PHE A 68 -11.57 -10.19 2.55
C PHE A 68 -12.45 -9.42 3.53
N THR A 69 -13.32 -10.17 4.17
CA THR A 69 -14.24 -9.76 5.22
C THR A 69 -13.48 -9.07 6.37
N SER A 70 -13.89 -7.85 6.72
CA SER A 70 -13.37 -7.12 7.87
C SER A 70 -13.46 -7.97 9.15
N ALA A 71 -12.50 -7.85 10.07
CA ALA A 71 -12.56 -8.52 11.38
C ALA A 71 -13.87 -8.24 12.16
N ASN A 72 -14.54 -7.13 11.85
CA ASN A 72 -15.87 -6.77 12.37
C ASN A 72 -17.02 -7.69 11.90
N LYS A 73 -16.78 -8.58 10.93
CA LYS A 73 -17.71 -9.64 10.49
C LYS A 73 -17.34 -11.02 11.03
N ILE A 74 -16.22 -11.15 11.76
CA ILE A 74 -15.82 -12.40 12.47
C ILE A 74 -16.56 -12.50 13.82
N GLY A 75 -17.45 -11.55 14.15
CA GLY A 75 -18.38 -11.62 15.28
C GLY A 75 -19.66 -12.45 15.01
N GLY A 76 -19.71 -13.23 13.94
CA GLY A 76 -20.82 -14.16 13.67
C GLY A 76 -20.51 -15.55 14.24
N SER A 77 -21.03 -15.82 15.43
CA SER A 77 -21.24 -17.13 16.06
C SER A 77 -20.22 -18.24 15.72
N LEU A 78 -19.17 -18.35 16.52
CA LEU A 78 -18.51 -19.64 16.75
C LEU A 78 -19.50 -20.56 17.47
N GLU A 79 -20.33 -21.28 16.71
CA GLU A 79 -21.02 -22.45 17.24
C GLU A 79 -19.96 -23.51 17.57
N LYS A 80 -19.57 -23.56 18.85
CA LYS A 80 -18.88 -24.70 19.42
C LYS A 80 -19.83 -25.89 19.34
N LYS A 81 -19.61 -26.81 18.41
CA LYS A 81 -20.20 -28.15 18.53
C LYS A 81 -19.49 -28.85 19.69
N SER A 82 -20.25 -29.05 20.78
CA SER A 82 -19.94 -30.01 21.84
C SER A 82 -20.49 -31.38 21.48
#